data_AF-A0A5E4LUF5-F1
#
_entry.id   AF-A0A5E4LUF5-F1
#
_cell.length_a   1.000
_cell.length_b   1.000
_cell.length_c   1.000
_cell.angle_alpha   90.00
_cell.angle_beta   90.00
_cell.angle_gamma   90.00
#
_symmetry.space_group_name_H-M   'P 1'
#
loop_
_entity.id
_entity.type
_entity.pdbx_description
1 polymer ?
#
loop_
_entity_poly.entity_id
_entity_poly.type
_entity_poly.pdbx_seq_one_letter_code
_entity_poly.pdbx_strand_id
1 'polypeptide(L)' 'MRQLTILALSLFVSISVCIVLSVHASAQEYSIPSWIKNMTKWWSQGQTSDSDFIKAMQYLIDNNVLHT' A
#
# COMPACT_ATOMS: atom_id res chain seq x y z
N MET A 1 -27.87 -25.67 -26.52
CA MET A 1 -28.05 -25.62 -25.04
C MET A 1 -26.74 -25.84 -24.28
N ARG A 2 -25.95 -26.90 -24.53
CA ARG A 2 -24.67 -27.17 -23.83
C ARG A 2 -23.53 -26.16 -24.07
N GLN A 3 -23.49 -25.52 -25.25
CA GLN A 3 -22.49 -24.48 -25.56
C GLN A 3 -22.76 -23.15 -24.82
N LEU A 4 -24.04 -22.76 -24.71
CA LEU A 4 -24.46 -21.56 -23.98
C LEU A 4 -24.12 -21.63 -22.49
N THR A 5 -24.23 -22.81 -21.88
CA THR A 5 -23.89 -23.02 -20.46
C THR A 5 -22.38 -22.91 -20.20
N ILE A 6 -21.54 -23.34 -21.15
CA ILE A 6 -20.08 -23.24 -21.02
C ILE A 6 -19.63 -21.78 -21.12
N LEU A 7 -20.20 -21.03 -22.07
CA LEU A 7 -19.93 -19.59 -22.22
C LEU A 7 -20.35 -18.78 -21.00
N ALA A 8 -21.49 -19.12 -20.39
CA ALA A 8 -21.96 -18.45 -19.17
C ALA A 8 -21.00 -18.69 -17.98
N LEU A 9 -20.47 -19.91 -17.84
CA LEU A 9 -19.52 -20.24 -16.78
C LEU A 9 -18.17 -19.54 -16.96
N SER A 10 -17.65 -19.44 -18.20
CA SER A 10 -16.39 -18.73 -18.47
C SER A 10 -16.48 -17.24 -18.18
N LEU A 11 -17.63 -16.62 -18.45
CA LEU A 11 -17.88 -15.21 -18.13
C LEU A 11 -17.94 -14.99 -16.63
N PHE A 12 -18.64 -15.86 -15.89
CA PHE A 12 -18.72 -15.77 -14.43
C PHE A 12 -17.34 -15.90 -13.77
N VAL A 13 -16.55 -16.89 -14.18
CA VAL A 13 -15.18 -17.08 -13.66
C VAL A 13 -14.29 -15.87 -13.96
N SER A 14 -14.36 -15.33 -15.18
CA SER A 14 -13.57 -14.15 -15.55
C SER A 14 -13.97 -12.92 -14.73
N ILE A 15 -15.27 -12.70 -14.53
CA ILE A 15 -15.78 -11.59 -13.72
C ILE A 15 -15.34 -11.74 -12.25
N SER A 16 -15.46 -12.93 -11.68
CA SER A 16 -15.02 -13.20 -10.30
C SER A 16 -13.52 -12.97 -10.13
N VAL A 17 -12.69 -13.43 -11.07
CA VAL A 17 -11.24 -13.21 -11.05
C VAL A 17 -10.90 -11.72 -11.14
N CYS A 18 -11.56 -10.97 -12.04
CA CYS A 18 -11.35 -9.54 -12.17
C CYS A 18 -11.70 -8.79 -10.87
N ILE A 19 -12.82 -9.13 -10.22
CA ILE A 19 -13.24 -8.49 -8.96
C ILE A 19 -12.21 -8.74 -7.85
N VAL A 20 -11.72 -9.97 -7.71
CA VAL A 20 -10.72 -10.32 -6.69
C VAL A 20 -9.44 -9.50 -6.90
N LEU A 21 -8.97 -9.32 -8.14
CA LEU A 21 -7.78 -8.52 -8.44
C LEU A 21 -7.96 -7.04 -8.07
N SER A 22 -9.13 -6.45 -8.35
CA SER A 22 -9.41 -5.04 -8.03
C SER A 22 -9.41 -4.76 -6.52
N VAL A 23 -9.91 -5.69 -5.71
CA VAL A 23 -9.95 -5.55 -4.23
C VAL A 23 -8.54 -5.54 -3.63
N HIS A 24 -7.62 -6.36 -4.15
CA HIS A 24 -6.24 -6.42 -3.65
C HIS A 24 -5.45 -5.13 -3.96
N ALA A 25 -5.72 -4.47 -5.09
CA ALA A 25 -5.06 -3.21 -5.45
C ALA A 25 -5.46 -2.04 -4.53
N SER A 26 -6.68 -2.05 -3.99
CA SER A 26 -7.17 -1.00 -3.08
C SER A 26 -6.77 -1.16 -1.61
N ALA A 27 -6.23 -2.33 -1.21
CA ALA A 27 -6.00 -2.68 0.20
C ALA A 27 -4.54 -2.47 0.68
N GLN A 28 -3.67 -1.91 -0.16
CA GLN A 28 -2.30 -1.55 0.25
C GLN A 28 -2.33 -0.24 1.04
N GLU A 29 -2.73 -0.32 2.31
CA GLU A 29 -2.62 0.80 3.25
C GLU A 29 -1.20 0.83 3.83
N TYR A 30 -0.35 1.70 3.29
CA TYR A 30 0.99 1.92 3.81
C TYR A 30 0.93 2.63 5.17
N SER A 31 0.93 1.84 6.24
CA SER A 31 0.91 2.37 7.59
C SER A 31 2.29 2.90 7.97
N ILE A 32 2.39 4.22 8.19
CA ILE A 32 3.62 4.85 8.67
C ILE A 32 3.96 4.29 10.06
N PRO A 33 5.16 3.68 10.24
CA PRO A 33 5.60 3.14 11.52
C PRO A 33 5.53 4.17 12.66
N SER A 34 5.14 3.71 13.86
CA SER A 34 5.01 4.58 15.04
C SER A 34 6.32 5.24 15.45
N TRP A 35 7.46 4.57 15.27
CA TRP A 35 8.77 5.14 15.60
C TRP A 35 9.09 6.37 14.73
N ILE A 36 8.63 6.41 13.48
CA ILE A 36 8.80 7.58 12.60
C ILE A 36 7.90 8.72 13.06
N LYS A 37 6.65 8.42 13.43
CA LYS A 37 5.74 9.43 14.00
C LYS A 37 6.34 10.12 15.22
N ASN A 38 7.00 9.35 16.08
CA ASN A 38 7.71 9.87 17.24
C ASN A 38 8.92 10.72 16.83
N MET A 39 9.69 10.27 15.83
CA MET A 39 10.81 11.03 15.28
C MET A 39 10.38 12.38 14.71
N THR A 40 9.26 12.43 13.97
CA THR A 40 8.68 13.70 13.47
C THR A 40 8.29 14.63 14.60
N LYS A 41 7.76 14.09 15.71
CA LYS A 41 7.40 14.87 16.90
C LYS A 41 8.63 15.47 17.58
N TRP A 42 9.70 14.70 17.75
CA TRP A 42 10.93 15.21 18.37
C TRP A 42 11.65 16.21 17.47
N TRP A 43 11.65 15.95 16.15
CA TRP A 43 12.18 16.88 15.17
C TRP A 43 11.43 18.22 15.16
N SER A 44 10.09 18.21 15.17
CA SER A 44 9.31 19.46 15.21
C SER A 44 9.48 20.24 16.52
N GLN A 45 9.94 19.58 17.58
CA GLN A 45 10.30 20.20 18.86
C GLN A 45 11.77 20.63 18.94
N GLY A 46 12.56 20.44 17.87
CA GLY A 46 13.99 20.75 17.85
C GLY A 46 14.84 19.80 18.71
N GLN A 47 14.30 18.66 19.12
CA GLN A 47 15.01 17.65 19.95
C GLN A 47 15.82 16.66 19.11
N THR A 48 15.71 16.73 17.78
CA THR A 48 16.39 15.85 16.83
C THR A 48 16.91 16.67 15.67
N SER A 49 18.06 16.27 15.12
CA SER A 49 18.67 16.98 13.99
C SER A 49 17.88 16.74 12.70
N ASP A 50 17.93 17.71 11.78
CA ASP A 50 17.37 17.55 10.42
C ASP A 50 17.95 16.31 9.73
N SER A 51 19.24 16.02 9.97
CA SER A 51 19.92 14.88 9.38
C SER A 51 19.33 13.54 9.82
N ASP A 52 18.88 13.41 11.07
CA ASP A 52 18.30 12.17 11.58
C ASP A 52 16.84 12.03 11.14
N PHE A 53 16.12 13.15 11.01
CA PHE A 53 14.79 13.15 10.40
C PHE A 53 14.83 12.75 8.92
N ILE A 54 15.79 13.27 8.15
CA ILE A 54 15.98 12.89 6.74
C ILE A 54 16.28 11.40 6.60
N LYS A 55 17.11 10.81 7.48
CA LYS A 55 17.34 9.35 7.48
C LYS A 55 16.05 8.55 7.72
N ALA A 56 15.18 9.02 8.60
CA ALA A 56 13.89 8.38 8.84
C ALA A 56 12.97 8.48 7.61
N MET A 57 13.00 9.58 6.87
CA MET A 57 12.30 9.71 5.59
C MET A 57 12.89 8.81 4.50
N GLN A 58 14.23 8.72 4.41
CA GLN A 58 14.89 7.82 3.47
C GLN A 58 14.48 6.37 3.70
N TYR A 59 14.38 5.94 4.97
CA TYR A 59 13.86 4.62 5.31
C TYR A 59 12.45 4.37 4.74
N LEU A 60 11.55 5.36 4.78
CA LEU A 60 10.20 5.21 4.22
C LEU A 60 10.22 5.00 2.72
N ILE A 61 11.11 5.71 2.02
CA ILE A 61 11.29 5.60 0.57
C ILE A 61 11.88 4.22 0.24
N ASP A 62 12.94 3.81 0.93
CA ASP A 62 13.62 2.53 0.70
C ASP A 62 12.72 1.32 0.95
N ASN A 63 11.79 1.43 1.91
CA ASN A 63 10.83 0.37 2.24
C ASN A 63 9.53 0.47 1.43
N ASN A 64 9.47 1.32 0.39
CA ASN A 64 8.27 1.58 -0.43
C ASN A 64 7.04 1.99 0.40
N VAL A 65 7.23 2.52 1.61
CA VAL A 65 6.14 3.04 2.46
C VAL A 65 5.73 4.45 1.98
N LEU A 66 6.70 5.22 1.50
CA LEU A 66 6.49 6.51 0.86
C LEU A 66 7.00 6.44 -0.58
N HIS A 67 6.11 6.64 -1.56
CA HIS A 67 6.48 6.85 -2.95
C HIS A 67 6.55 8.37 -3.23
N THR A 68 7.67 8.82 -3.82
CA THR A 68 7.84 10.17 -4.41
C THR A 68 7.77 10.03 -5.92
#